data_AF-W1XW91-F1
#
_entry.id   AF-W1XW91-F1
#
_cell.length_a   1.000
_cell.length_b   1.000
_cell.length_c   1.000
_cell.angle_alpha   90.00
_cell.angle_beta   90.00
_cell.angle_gamma   90.00
#
_symmetry.space_group_name_H-M   'P 1'
#
loop_
_entity.id
_entity.type
_entity.pdbx_description
1 polymer ?
#
loop_
_entity_poly.entity_id
_entity_poly.type
_entity_poly.pdbx_seq_one_letter_code
_entity_poly.pdbx_strand_id
1 'polypeptide(L)'
;AGYEIALPNEKAADFWRALVEAGVKPCGLGARDTLRLEAGMNLYGQEMDETISPLAANMGWTIAWEPADRDFIGREALEAQREHGTEKLVGLVMTEKGVLRNELPVRFTDAQGNQ
;
A
#
# COMPACT_ATOMS: atom_id res chain seq x y z
N ALA A 1 -18.70 -5.65 -4.16
CA ALA A 1 -18.35 -4.41 -3.44
C ALA A 1 -18.33 -4.71 -1.95
N GLY A 2 -17.40 -4.12 -1.19
CA GLY A 2 -17.34 -4.20 0.28
C GLY A 2 -17.82 -2.90 0.92
N TYR A 3 -17.95 -2.88 2.25
CA TYR A 3 -18.35 -1.71 3.02
C TYR A 3 -17.48 -1.55 4.27
N GLU A 4 -17.27 -0.30 4.68
CA GLU A 4 -16.79 0.08 6.01
C GLU A 4 -17.94 0.80 6.73
N ILE A 5 -18.26 0.38 7.96
CA ILE A 5 -19.44 0.87 8.70
C ILE A 5 -18.99 1.35 10.08
N ALA A 6 -19.00 2.67 10.27
CA ALA A 6 -18.78 3.30 11.57
C ALA A 6 -20.13 3.51 12.29
N LEU A 7 -20.18 3.16 13.58
CA LEU A 7 -21.37 3.28 14.42
C LEU A 7 -20.98 3.51 15.89
N PRO A 8 -21.90 3.96 16.76
CA PRO A 8 -21.63 4.13 18.19
C PRO A 8 -21.13 2.84 18.85
N ASN A 9 -20.17 2.97 19.78
CA ASN A 9 -19.50 1.84 20.43
C ASN A 9 -20.50 0.88 21.10
N GLU A 10 -21.53 1.43 21.73
CA GLU A 10 -22.58 0.68 22.42
C GLU A 10 -23.44 -0.19 21.48
N LYS A 11 -23.40 0.07 20.16
CA LYS A 11 -24.13 -0.72 19.14
C LYS A 11 -23.26 -1.73 18.40
N ALA A 12 -21.93 -1.64 18.54
CA ALA A 12 -20.98 -2.40 17.72
C ALA A 12 -21.11 -3.92 17.91
N ALA A 13 -21.26 -4.38 19.16
CA ALA A 13 -21.34 -5.81 19.46
C ALA A 13 -22.60 -6.47 18.88
N ASP A 14 -23.76 -5.80 18.95
CA ASP A 14 -25.02 -6.32 18.41
C ASP A 14 -25.01 -6.31 16.88
N PHE A 15 -24.49 -5.25 16.28
CA PHE A 15 -24.31 -5.18 14.83
C PHE A 15 -23.37 -6.27 14.31
N TRP A 16 -22.26 -6.53 15.02
CA TRP A 16 -21.34 -7.62 14.69
C TRP A 16 -22.03 -8.99 14.73
N ARG A 17 -22.83 -9.27 15.77
CA ARG A 17 -23.60 -10.52 15.87
C ARG A 17 -24.58 -10.66 14.70
N ALA A 18 -25.28 -9.58 14.35
CA ALA A 18 -26.22 -9.58 13.23
C ALA A 18 -25.53 -9.87 11.88
N LEU A 19 -24.32 -9.35 11.66
CA LEU A 19 -23.53 -9.67 10.46
C LEU A 19 -23.18 -11.15 10.40
N VAL A 20 -22.75 -11.75 11.52
CA VAL A 20 -22.44 -13.17 11.59
C VAL A 20 -23.68 -14.04 11.33
N GLU A 21 -24.83 -13.67 11.91
CA GLU A 21 -26.12 -14.33 11.65
C GLU A 21 -26.54 -14.23 10.18
N ALA A 22 -26.26 -13.09 9.53
CA ALA A 22 -26.47 -12.89 8.11
C ALA A 22 -25.44 -13.63 7.21
N GLY A 23 -24.51 -14.38 7.79
CA GLY A 23 -23.53 -15.19 7.05
C GLY A 23 -22.20 -14.50 6.74
N VAL A 24 -21.93 -13.33 7.32
CA VAL A 24 -20.63 -12.66 7.20
C VAL A 24 -19.62 -13.35 8.10
N LYS A 25 -18.61 -14.00 7.50
CA LYS A 25 -17.56 -14.70 8.24
C LYS A 25 -16.57 -13.69 8.87
N PRO A 26 -16.27 -13.79 10.17
CA PRO A 26 -15.17 -13.06 10.78
C PRO A 26 -13.82 -13.36 10.11
N CYS A 27 -13.05 -12.32 9.81
CA CYS A 27 -11.70 -12.42 9.24
C CYS A 27 -10.69 -11.72 10.16
N GLY A 28 -9.58 -12.41 10.47
CA GLY A 28 -8.51 -11.88 11.31
C GLY A 28 -7.45 -11.08 10.55
N LEU A 29 -6.43 -10.60 11.28
CA LEU A 29 -5.38 -9.76 10.72
C LEU A 29 -4.49 -10.46 9.69
N GLY A 30 -4.19 -11.76 9.87
CA GLY A 30 -3.40 -12.51 8.89
C GLY A 30 -4.06 -12.58 7.51
N ALA A 31 -5.38 -12.85 7.47
CA ALA A 31 -6.13 -12.83 6.22
C ALA A 31 -6.17 -11.43 5.59
N ARG A 32 -6.32 -10.38 6.41
CA ARG A 32 -6.29 -8.99 5.94
C ARG A 32 -4.95 -8.64 5.27
N ASP A 33 -3.83 -9.07 5.82
CA ASP A 33 -2.51 -8.80 5.25
C ASP A 33 -2.27 -9.56 3.93
N THR A 34 -2.71 -10.83 3.82
CA THR A 34 -2.66 -11.55 2.53
C THR A 34 -3.53 -10.87 1.48
N LEU A 35 -4.77 -10.53 1.82
CA LEU A 35 -5.72 -9.91 0.88
C LEU A 35 -5.25 -8.55 0.37
N ARG A 36 -4.71 -7.69 1.25
CA ARG A 36 -4.20 -6.36 0.84
C ARG A 36 -2.97 -6.48 -0.05
N LEU A 37 -2.08 -7.44 0.24
CA LEU A 37 -0.86 -7.65 -0.53
C LEU A 37 -1.20 -8.15 -1.94
N GLU A 38 -2.11 -9.12 -2.07
CA GLU A 38 -2.60 -9.60 -3.36
C GLU A 38 -3.27 -8.49 -4.18
N ALA A 39 -4.01 -7.59 -3.51
CA ALA A 39 -4.64 -6.44 -4.15
C ALA A 39 -3.67 -5.28 -4.46
N GLY A 40 -2.39 -5.36 -4.05
CA GLY A 40 -1.40 -4.30 -4.26
C GLY A 40 -1.67 -3.03 -3.44
N MET A 41 -2.27 -3.17 -2.26
CA MET A 41 -2.50 -2.05 -1.33
C MET A 41 -1.35 -1.93 -0.32
N ASN A 42 -0.86 -0.70 -0.14
CA ASN A 42 0.25 -0.41 0.76
C ASN A 42 -0.15 -0.52 2.24
N LEU A 43 0.83 -0.88 3.06
CA LEU A 43 0.82 -0.90 4.51
C LEU A 43 1.93 0.04 5.02
N TYR A 44 1.54 1.05 5.79
CA TYR A 44 2.50 1.98 6.42
C TYR A 44 3.47 1.23 7.33
N GLY A 45 4.76 1.58 7.25
CA GLY A 45 5.87 0.87 7.89
C GLY A 45 6.42 -0.31 7.09
N GLN A 46 5.84 -0.66 5.93
CA GLN A 46 6.40 -1.64 4.99
C GLN A 46 6.68 -1.01 3.62
N GLU A 47 5.64 -0.58 2.91
CA GLU A 47 5.83 0.03 1.58
C GLU A 47 6.27 1.50 1.64
N MET A 48 5.98 2.19 2.75
CA MET A 48 6.46 3.54 3.00
C MET A 48 6.51 3.86 4.50
N ASP A 49 7.36 4.82 4.85
CA ASP A 49 7.38 5.55 6.12
C ASP A 49 7.84 6.99 5.85
N GLU A 50 8.24 7.75 6.87
CA GLU A 50 8.71 9.13 6.70
C GLU A 50 9.96 9.27 5.82
N THR A 51 10.69 8.18 5.57
CA THR A 51 11.92 8.14 4.76
C THR A 51 11.70 7.80 3.30
N ILE A 52 10.50 7.31 2.94
CA ILE A 52 10.19 6.82 1.59
C ILE A 52 9.25 7.80 0.86
N SER A 53 9.66 8.24 -0.34
CA SER A 53 8.81 9.07 -1.20
C SER A 53 7.56 8.31 -1.64
N PRO A 54 6.37 8.94 -1.69
CA PRO A 54 5.18 8.33 -2.29
C PRO A 54 5.39 8.00 -3.78
N LEU A 55 6.30 8.69 -4.48
CA LEU A 55 6.65 8.36 -5.87
C LEU A 55 7.37 7.01 -5.97
N ALA A 56 8.15 6.65 -4.95
CA ALA A 56 8.79 5.36 -4.84
C ALA A 56 7.86 4.23 -4.38
N ALA A 57 6.76 4.57 -3.70
CA ALA A 57 5.82 3.61 -3.10
C ALA A 57 4.57 3.32 -3.96
N ASN A 58 4.63 3.49 -5.29
CA ASN A 58 3.48 3.30 -6.20
C ASN A 58 2.27 4.21 -5.87
N MET A 59 2.51 5.39 -5.29
CA MET A 59 1.45 6.36 -4.94
C MET A 59 1.48 7.61 -5.82
N GLY A 60 2.30 7.65 -6.88
CA GLY A 60 2.34 8.81 -7.78
C GLY A 60 0.96 9.20 -8.35
N TRP A 61 0.04 8.24 -8.49
CA TRP A 61 -1.33 8.47 -8.95
C TRP A 61 -2.22 9.22 -7.94
N THR A 62 -1.86 9.26 -6.65
CA THR A 62 -2.62 10.00 -5.62
C THR A 62 -2.19 11.47 -5.53
N ILE A 63 -1.06 11.83 -6.13
CA ILE A 63 -0.52 13.18 -6.09
C ILE A 63 -1.21 14.06 -7.14
N ALA A 64 -2.04 14.99 -6.67
CA ALA A 64 -2.67 15.98 -7.52
C ALA A 64 -1.71 17.14 -7.82
N TRP A 65 -1.01 17.05 -8.96
CA TRP A 65 -0.08 18.07 -9.44
C TRP A 65 -0.77 19.35 -9.91
N GLU A 66 -1.97 19.19 -10.47
CA GLU A 66 -2.82 20.29 -10.93
C GLU A 66 -3.95 20.59 -9.93
N PRO A 67 -4.35 21.86 -9.79
CA PRO A 67 -3.74 23.02 -10.44
C PRO A 67 -2.36 23.34 -9.85
N ALA A 68 -1.41 23.77 -10.69
CA ALA A 68 -0.01 23.95 -10.32
C ALA A 68 0.23 25.00 -9.21
N ASP A 69 -0.69 25.93 -9.02
CA ASP A 69 -0.65 26.96 -7.97
C ASP A 69 -1.13 26.47 -6.59
N ARG A 70 -1.68 25.25 -6.50
CA ARG A 70 -2.08 24.65 -5.23
C ARG A 70 -0.86 24.19 -4.44
N ASP A 71 -0.50 24.95 -3.42
CA ASP A 71 0.53 24.55 -2.47
C ASP A 71 0.07 23.42 -1.53
N PHE A 72 0.99 22.53 -1.15
CA PHE A 72 0.78 21.48 -0.15
C PHE A 72 2.10 21.03 0.47
N ILE A 73 2.05 20.54 1.71
CA ILE A 73 3.25 20.09 2.45
C ILE A 73 3.98 19.00 1.64
N GLY A 74 5.26 19.27 1.32
CA GLY A 74 6.12 18.37 0.56
C GLY A 74 6.12 18.58 -0.96
N ARG A 75 5.39 19.58 -1.48
CA ARG A 75 5.28 19.83 -2.92
C ARG A 75 6.63 20.06 -3.60
N GLU A 76 7.48 20.96 -3.09
CA GLU A 76 8.74 21.29 -3.78
C GLU A 76 9.69 20.08 -3.81
N ALA A 77 9.72 19.30 -2.73
CA ALA A 77 10.51 18.07 -2.66
C ALA A 77 10.02 17.01 -3.66
N LEU A 78 8.71 16.86 -3.81
CA LEU A 78 8.10 15.93 -4.76
C LEU A 78 8.32 16.34 -6.22
N GLU A 79 8.31 17.63 -6.52
CA GLU A 79 8.63 18.14 -7.86
C GLU A 79 10.09 17.80 -8.23
N ALA A 80 11.04 18.05 -7.32
CA ALA A 80 12.43 17.69 -7.53
C ALA A 80 12.62 16.17 -7.72
N GLN A 81 11.97 15.35 -6.91
CA GLN A 81 12.02 13.88 -7.05
C GLN A 81 11.43 13.38 -8.37
N ARG A 82 10.35 14.01 -8.84
CA ARG A 82 9.73 13.65 -10.12
C ARG A 82 10.65 13.95 -11.30
N GLU A 83 11.42 15.03 -11.25
CA GLU A 83 12.37 15.40 -12.30
C GLU A 83 13.60 14.49 -12.34
N HIS A 84 14.14 14.13 -11.17
CA HIS A 84 15.34 13.29 -11.06
C HIS A 84 15.03 11.79 -11.16
N GLY A 85 13.78 11.40 -10.92
CA GLY A 85 13.36 10.02 -10.76
C GLY A 85 13.58 9.51 -9.33
N THR A 86 12.84 8.46 -8.99
CA THR A 86 12.95 7.74 -7.72
C THR A 86 13.09 6.24 -7.96
N GLU A 87 13.33 5.49 -6.90
CA GLU A 87 13.08 4.05 -6.89
C GLU A 87 11.60 3.75 -7.23
N LYS A 88 11.27 2.47 -7.41
CA LYS A 88 9.90 2.03 -7.73
C LYS A 88 9.52 0.77 -6.95
N LEU A 89 8.31 0.78 -6.40
CA LEU A 89 7.67 -0.40 -5.83
C LEU A 89 7.09 -1.28 -6.95
N VAL A 90 7.48 -2.56 -6.97
CA VAL A 90 7.04 -3.56 -7.96
C VAL A 90 6.63 -4.86 -7.27
N GLY A 91 5.72 -5.61 -7.90
CA GLY A 91 5.36 -6.95 -7.44
C GLY A 91 6.37 -8.01 -7.90
N LEU A 92 6.65 -8.98 -7.03
CA LEU A 92 7.48 -10.15 -7.35
C LEU A 92 6.64 -11.43 -7.25
N VAL A 93 6.84 -12.34 -8.20
CA VAL A 93 6.20 -13.66 -8.21
C VAL A 93 7.29 -14.73 -8.21
N MET A 94 7.30 -15.59 -7.20
CA MET A 94 8.18 -16.75 -7.12
C MET A 94 7.35 -18.01 -7.35
N THR A 95 7.54 -18.65 -8.52
CA THR A 95 6.80 -19.86 -8.91
C THR A 95 7.38 -21.13 -8.29
N GLU A 96 8.66 -21.09 -7.91
CA GLU A 96 9.33 -22.17 -7.22
C GLU A 96 8.97 -22.22 -5.73
N LYS A 97 9.20 -23.37 -5.10
CA LYS A 97 8.93 -23.54 -3.67
C LYS A 97 9.81 -22.61 -2.84
N GLY A 98 9.17 -21.85 -1.95
CA GLY A 98 9.82 -20.97 -0.97
C GLY A 98 8.84 -19.94 -0.46
N VAL A 99 9.31 -19.06 0.44
CA VAL A 99 8.51 -17.94 0.97
C VAL A 99 9.33 -16.67 0.81
N LEU A 100 8.80 -15.72 0.02
CA LEU A 100 9.32 -14.35 0.00
C LEU A 100 9.00 -13.69 1.35
N ARG A 101 10.01 -13.05 1.95
CA ARG A 101 9.89 -12.43 3.27
C ARG A 101 10.26 -10.96 3.20
N ASN A 102 9.75 -10.20 4.16
CA ASN A 102 10.12 -8.80 4.35
C ASN A 102 11.65 -8.65 4.45
N GLU A 103 12.15 -7.51 3.97
CA GLU A 103 13.58 -7.13 3.99
C GLU A 103 14.52 -8.04 3.18
N LEU A 104 13.99 -9.01 2.42
CA LEU A 104 14.81 -9.88 1.60
C LEU A 104 15.43 -9.08 0.42
N PRO A 105 16.77 -9.08 0.26
CA PRO A 105 17.41 -8.31 -0.81
C PRO A 105 16.98 -8.78 -2.20
N VAL A 106 16.67 -7.83 -3.08
CA VAL A 106 16.40 -8.04 -4.50
C VAL A 106 17.60 -7.52 -5.31
N ARG A 107 18.09 -8.32 -6.25
CA ARG A 107 19.23 -7.94 -7.12
C ARG A 107 18.87 -8.18 -8.57
N PHE A 108 19.26 -7.27 -9.44
CA PHE A 108 19.13 -7.42 -10.88
C PHE A 108 20.28 -6.67 -11.58
N THR A 109 20.41 -6.84 -12.88
CA THR A 109 21.20 -5.94 -13.72
C THR A 109 20.28 -5.44 -14.82
N ASP A 110 20.22 -4.14 -15.02
CA ASP A 110 19.37 -3.55 -16.05
C ASP A 110 19.96 -3.76 -17.46
N ALA A 111 19.23 -3.35 -18.50
CA ALA A 111 19.67 -3.48 -19.88
C ALA A 111 20.91 -2.64 -20.24
N GLN A 112 21.29 -1.69 -19.37
CA GLN A 112 22.44 -0.80 -19.54
C GLN A 112 23.66 -1.30 -18.76
N GLY A 113 23.53 -2.40 -18.01
CA GLY A 113 24.61 -2.99 -17.23
C GLY A 113 24.73 -2.42 -15.81
N ASN A 114 23.78 -1.60 -15.37
CA ASN A 114 23.76 -1.10 -14.00
C ASN A 114 23.20 -2.19 -13.07
N GLN A 115 23.79 -2.35 -11.88
CA GLN A 115 23.29 -3.23 -10.83
C GLN A 115 22.27 -2.53 -9.93
#